data_AF-A0A1F9F1M9-F1
#
_entry.id   AF-A0A1F9F1M9-F1
#
_cell.length_a   1.000
_cell.length_b   1.000
_cell.length_c   1.000
_cell.angle_alpha   90.00
_cell.angle_beta   90.00
_cell.angle_gamma   90.00
#
_symmetry.space_group_name_H-M   'P 1'
#
loop_
_entity.id
_entity.type
_entity.pdbx_description
1 polymer ?
#
loop_
_entity_poly.entity_id
_entity_poly.type
_entity_poly.pdbx_seq_one_letter_code
_entity_poly.pdbx_strand_id
1 'polypeptide(L)'
;MKKKPEDHPFTVLGLAPTLDAAAVKRAYFEALKRHAPHADPAGFRRVRDAYEALSGPERLRAAYGAAPLDMDRELQVLRDQLDAPLSQARLEGLRAANAAAGTRRFVETFSRLSLAEARRRLAGR
;
A
#
# COMPACT_ATOMS: atom_id res chain seq x y z
N MET A 1 -20.49 10.62 17.16
CA MET A 1 -19.34 10.76 18.08
C MET A 1 -18.12 10.16 17.39
N LYS A 2 -17.13 10.98 16.99
CA LYS A 2 -15.89 10.48 16.38
C LYS A 2 -15.05 9.85 17.50
N LYS A 3 -14.90 8.52 17.52
CA LYS A 3 -13.97 7.85 18.44
C LYS A 3 -12.56 8.31 18.08
N LYS A 4 -11.81 8.77 19.08
CA LYS A 4 -10.41 9.16 18.90
C LYS A 4 -9.57 7.90 18.58
N PRO A 5 -8.45 8.02 17.85
CA PRO A 5 -7.60 6.88 17.51
C PRO A 5 -7.08 6.13 18.74
N GLU A 6 -6.94 6.80 19.89
CA GLU A 6 -6.60 6.16 21.17
C GLU A 6 -7.66 5.18 21.72
N ASP A 7 -8.92 5.27 21.28
CA ASP A 7 -10.04 4.42 21.74
C ASP A 7 -10.33 3.24 20.80
N HIS A 8 -9.47 2.98 19.82
CA HIS A 8 -9.67 1.87 18.88
C HIS A 8 -9.50 0.51 19.60
N PRO A 9 -10.35 -0.51 19.33
CA PRO A 9 -10.28 -1.81 20.03
C PRO A 9 -8.89 -2.46 20.01
N PHE A 10 -8.16 -2.37 18.89
CA PHE A 10 -6.78 -2.84 18.80
C PHE A 10 -5.83 -2.08 19.74
N THR A 11 -5.93 -0.74 19.78
CA THR A 11 -5.14 0.11 20.67
C THR A 11 -5.41 -0.19 22.14
N VAL A 12 -6.68 -0.42 22.51
CA VAL A 12 -7.07 -0.79 23.89
C VAL A 12 -6.46 -2.13 24.31
N LEU A 13 -6.34 -3.09 23.40
CA LEU A 13 -5.67 -4.36 23.65
C LEU A 13 -4.13 -4.28 23.53
N GLY A 14 -3.57 -3.12 23.13
CA GLY A 14 -2.14 -2.95 22.89
C GLY A 14 -1.64 -3.75 21.69
N LEU A 15 -2.49 -3.95 20.68
CA LEU A 15 -2.22 -4.74 19.49
C LEU A 15 -2.19 -3.83 18.25
N ALA A 16 -1.30 -4.10 17.31
CA ALA A 16 -1.43 -3.51 15.96
C ALA A 16 -2.68 -4.07 15.26
N PRO A 17 -3.38 -3.30 14.42
CA PRO A 17 -4.51 -3.82 13.66
C PRO A 17 -4.15 -5.10 12.91
N THR A 18 -4.94 -6.16 13.10
CA THR A 18 -4.68 -7.47 12.51
C THR A 18 -5.97 -8.25 12.24
N LEU A 19 -5.91 -9.19 11.30
CA LEU A 19 -6.97 -10.16 11.03
C LEU A 19 -6.72 -11.51 11.73
N ASP A 20 -5.66 -11.64 12.54
CA ASP A 20 -5.37 -12.83 13.32
C ASP A 20 -6.19 -12.87 14.63
N ALA A 21 -7.27 -13.66 14.63
CA ALA A 21 -8.12 -13.86 15.79
C ALA A 21 -7.37 -14.49 16.99
N ALA A 22 -6.34 -15.31 16.75
CA ALA A 22 -5.54 -15.90 17.82
C ALA A 22 -4.64 -14.85 18.49
N ALA A 23 -4.06 -13.92 17.72
CA ALA A 23 -3.36 -12.76 18.28
C ALA A 23 -4.27 -11.89 19.15
N VAL A 24 -5.50 -11.60 18.70
CA VAL A 24 -6.49 -10.86 19.49
C VAL A 24 -6.81 -11.56 20.81
N LYS A 25 -7.05 -12.88 20.78
CA LYS A 25 -7.34 -13.66 22.00
C LYS A 25 -6.17 -13.67 22.98
N ARG A 26 -4.94 -13.80 22.49
CA ARG A 26 -3.72 -13.73 23.32
C ARG A 26 -3.59 -12.36 23.98
N ALA A 27 -3.74 -11.28 23.21
CA ALA A 27 -3.66 -9.92 23.71
C ALA A 27 -4.70 -9.63 24.80
N TYR A 28 -5.93 -10.13 24.62
CA TYR A 28 -6.98 -10.05 25.63
C TYR A 28 -6.57 -10.72 26.96
N PHE A 29 -6.07 -11.95 26.94
CA PHE A 29 -5.64 -12.62 28.18
C PHE A 29 -4.47 -11.91 28.86
N GLU A 30 -3.51 -11.38 28.10
CA GLU A 30 -2.43 -10.58 28.68
C GLU A 30 -2.95 -9.27 29.29
N ALA A 31 -3.94 -8.63 28.68
CA ALA A 31 -4.58 -7.44 29.24
C ALA A 31 -5.40 -7.75 30.51
N LEU A 32 -6.06 -8.92 30.58
CA LEU A 32 -6.78 -9.36 31.78
C LEU A 32 -5.86 -9.56 32.99
N LYS A 33 -4.63 -10.02 32.78
CA LYS A 33 -3.63 -10.14 33.86
C LYS A 33 -3.29 -8.78 34.48
N ARG A 34 -3.35 -7.69 33.71
CA ARG A 34 -3.07 -6.32 34.17
C ARG A 34 -4.30 -5.65 34.78
N HIS A 35 -5.49 -5.95 34.26
CA HIS A 35 -6.76 -5.35 34.70
C HIS A 35 -7.67 -6.41 35.32
N ALA A 36 -7.30 -6.89 36.51
CA ALA A 36 -8.11 -7.87 37.23
C ALA A 36 -9.47 -7.27 37.65
N PRO A 37 -10.59 -8.03 37.59
CA PRO A 37 -11.94 -7.51 37.85
C PRO A 37 -12.11 -6.84 39.22
N HIS A 38 -11.40 -7.34 40.23
CA HIS A 38 -11.47 -6.84 41.60
C HIS A 38 -10.54 -5.64 41.87
N ALA A 39 -9.45 -5.51 41.09
CA ALA A 39 -8.44 -4.47 41.29
C ALA A 39 -8.67 -3.25 40.39
N ASP A 40 -9.10 -3.47 39.15
CA ASP A 40 -9.43 -2.41 38.20
C ASP A 40 -10.70 -2.78 37.40
N PRO A 41 -11.89 -2.57 38.00
CA PRO A 41 -13.15 -2.86 37.32
C PRO A 41 -13.36 -2.04 36.04
N ALA A 42 -12.82 -0.82 35.99
CA ALA A 42 -12.97 0.08 34.84
C ALA A 42 -12.08 -0.36 33.66
N GLY A 43 -10.82 -0.70 33.93
CA GLY A 43 -9.91 -1.30 32.94
C GLY A 43 -10.41 -2.64 32.43
N PHE A 44 -10.92 -3.51 33.32
CA PHE A 44 -11.51 -4.78 32.92
C PHE A 44 -12.66 -4.59 31.92
N ARG A 45 -13.59 -3.67 32.20
CA ARG A 45 -14.69 -3.34 31.27
C ARG A 45 -14.16 -2.86 29.92
N ARG A 46 -13.21 -1.93 29.91
CA ARG A 46 -12.61 -1.41 28.66
C ARG A 46 -11.98 -2.52 27.81
N VAL A 47 -11.19 -3.38 28.43
CA VAL A 47 -10.51 -4.51 27.76
C VAL A 47 -11.53 -5.52 27.21
N ARG A 48 -12.57 -5.82 27.99
CA ARG A 48 -13.65 -6.71 27.55
C ARG A 48 -14.42 -6.14 26.37
N ASP A 49 -14.83 -4.88 26.45
CA ASP A 49 -15.60 -4.23 25.38
C ASP A 49 -14.79 -4.16 24.07
N ALA A 50 -13.47 -3.94 24.16
CA ALA A 50 -12.56 -3.99 23.02
C ALA A 50 -12.45 -5.39 22.41
N TYR A 51 -12.29 -6.43 23.25
CA TYR A 51 -12.26 -7.81 22.76
C TYR A 51 -13.59 -8.22 22.11
N GLU A 52 -14.73 -7.87 22.71
CA GLU A 52 -16.04 -8.15 22.13
C GLU A 52 -16.21 -7.49 20.76
N ALA A 53 -15.77 -6.23 20.61
CA ALA A 53 -15.78 -5.52 19.33
C ALA A 53 -14.93 -6.19 18.24
N LEU A 54 -13.97 -7.04 18.62
CA LEU A 54 -13.11 -7.82 17.70
C LEU A 54 -13.51 -9.29 17.61
N SER A 55 -14.47 -9.75 18.42
CA SER A 55 -14.86 -11.16 18.50
C SER A 55 -15.74 -11.54 17.32
N GLY A 56 -15.23 -12.45 16.48
CA GLY A 56 -15.91 -12.97 15.31
C GLY A 56 -15.37 -12.38 14.00
N PRO A 57 -15.45 -13.12 12.88
CA PRO A 57 -14.75 -12.80 11.64
C PRO A 57 -15.24 -11.50 10.99
N GLU A 58 -16.55 -11.21 11.01
CA GLU A 58 -17.10 -10.00 10.41
C GLU A 58 -16.72 -8.75 11.19
N ARG A 59 -16.85 -8.81 12.52
CA ARG A 59 -16.48 -7.69 13.41
C ARG A 59 -14.99 -7.39 13.32
N LEU A 60 -14.16 -8.43 13.28
CA LEU A 60 -12.71 -8.30 13.11
C LEU A 60 -12.35 -7.62 11.79
N ARG A 61 -12.97 -8.01 10.68
CA ARG A 61 -12.75 -7.38 9.37
C ARG A 61 -13.21 -5.92 9.35
N ALA A 62 -14.38 -5.63 9.91
CA ALA A 62 -14.89 -4.26 9.99
C ALA A 62 -13.98 -3.37 10.84
N ALA A 63 -13.54 -3.86 12.00
CA ALA A 63 -12.61 -3.15 12.88
C ALA A 63 -11.23 -2.99 12.24
N TYR A 64 -10.74 -3.98 11.49
CA TYR A 64 -9.49 -3.88 10.74
C TYR A 64 -9.57 -2.80 9.66
N GLY A 65 -10.65 -2.77 8.88
CA GLY A 65 -10.86 -1.74 7.85
C GLY A 65 -11.10 -0.33 8.40
N ALA A 66 -11.64 -0.22 9.62
CA ALA A 66 -11.85 1.04 10.31
C ALA A 66 -10.66 1.48 11.18
N ALA A 67 -9.63 0.64 11.31
CA ALA A 67 -8.48 0.95 12.13
C ALA A 67 -7.73 2.16 11.55
N PRO A 68 -7.19 3.06 12.40
CA PRO A 68 -6.35 4.14 11.94
C PRO A 68 -5.10 3.55 11.26
N LEU A 69 -5.07 3.61 9.93
CA LEU A 69 -3.87 3.33 9.17
C LEU A 69 -2.98 4.56 9.24
N ASP A 70 -1.69 4.33 9.49
CA ASP A 70 -0.67 5.35 9.23
C ASP A 70 -0.52 5.47 7.71
N MET A 71 -1.45 6.20 7.09
CA MET A 71 -1.55 6.32 5.64
C MET A 71 -0.25 6.86 5.04
N ASP A 72 0.46 7.75 5.74
CA ASP A 72 1.72 8.31 5.26
C ASP A 72 2.80 7.23 5.20
N ARG A 73 2.92 6.40 6.25
CA ARG A 73 3.85 5.27 6.27
C ARG A 73 3.50 4.21 5.22
N GLU A 74 2.24 3.81 5.13
CA GLU A 74 1.80 2.79 4.17
C GLU A 74 1.99 3.27 2.72
N LEU A 75 1.66 4.53 2.43
CA LEU A 75 1.92 5.13 1.13
C LEU A 75 3.42 5.18 0.82
N GLN A 76 4.28 5.44 1.81
CA GLN A 76 5.72 5.44 1.61
C GLN A 76 6.24 4.04 1.24
N VAL A 77 5.81 3.00 1.95
CA VAL A 77 6.17 1.61 1.63
C VAL A 77 5.76 1.24 0.21
N LEU A 78 4.54 1.60 -0.19
CA LEU A 78 4.05 1.34 -1.55
C LEU A 78 4.84 2.12 -2.61
N ARG A 79 5.17 3.38 -2.35
CA ARG A 79 6.02 4.18 -3.24
C ARG A 79 7.37 3.53 -3.43
N ASP A 80 8.05 3.16 -2.34
CA ASP A 80 9.38 2.54 -2.40
C ASP A 80 9.36 1.24 -3.22
N GLN A 81 8.30 0.44 -3.10
CA GLN A 81 8.12 -0.79 -3.86
C GLN A 81 7.82 -0.55 -5.35
N LEU A 82 7.07 0.51 -5.68
CA LEU A 82 6.59 0.76 -7.03
C LEU A 82 7.49 1.70 -7.85
N ASP A 83 8.29 2.54 -7.22
CA ASP A 83 9.11 3.55 -7.89
C ASP A 83 10.09 2.93 -8.88
N ALA A 84 10.77 1.84 -8.50
CA ALA A 84 11.70 1.15 -9.39
C ALA A 84 10.98 0.49 -10.59
N PRO A 85 9.93 -0.33 -10.41
CA PRO A 85 9.15 -0.86 -11.54
C PRO A 85 8.55 0.21 -12.45
N LEU A 86 7.97 1.27 -11.87
CA LEU A 86 7.33 2.34 -12.64
C LEU A 86 8.36 3.16 -13.43
N SER A 87 9.53 3.44 -12.85
CA SER A 87 10.60 4.15 -13.55
C SER A 87 11.16 3.33 -14.72
N GLN A 88 11.35 2.01 -14.53
CA GLN A 88 11.76 1.11 -15.61
C GLN A 88 10.72 1.06 -16.73
N ALA A 89 9.45 0.83 -16.41
CA ALA A 89 8.37 0.82 -17.39
C ALA A 89 8.27 2.15 -18.16
N ARG A 90 8.48 3.28 -17.47
CA ARG A 90 8.51 4.61 -18.10
C ARG A 90 9.67 4.74 -19.09
N LEU A 91 10.87 4.30 -18.73
CA LEU A 91 12.03 4.32 -19.62
C LEU A 91 11.82 3.43 -20.85
N GLU A 92 11.24 2.25 -20.67
CA GLU A 92 10.89 1.33 -21.76
C GLU A 92 9.86 1.94 -22.70
N GLY A 93 8.80 2.56 -22.16
CA GLY A 93 7.80 3.27 -22.95
C GLY A 93 8.40 4.41 -23.77
N LEU A 94 9.31 5.20 -23.16
CA LEU A 94 10.04 6.25 -23.87
C LEU A 94 10.92 5.69 -24.98
N ARG A 95 11.62 4.58 -24.74
CA ARG A 95 12.43 3.91 -25.77
C ARG A 95 11.57 3.42 -26.93
N ALA A 96 10.44 2.77 -26.65
CA ALA A 96 9.51 2.28 -27.66
C ALA A 96 8.92 3.43 -28.50
N ALA A 97 8.52 4.52 -27.86
CA ALA A 97 8.02 5.71 -28.54
C ALA A 97 9.09 6.35 -29.44
N ASN A 98 10.32 6.48 -28.94
CA ASN A 98 11.44 7.02 -29.71
C ASN A 98 11.78 6.13 -30.92
N ALA A 99 11.78 4.81 -30.75
CA ALA A 99 12.01 3.87 -31.85
C ALA A 99 10.92 4.01 -32.94
N ALA A 100 9.65 4.07 -32.54
CA ALA A 100 8.54 4.25 -33.48
C ALA A 100 8.61 5.59 -34.22
N ALA A 101 8.90 6.69 -33.51
CA ALA A 101 9.07 8.01 -34.11
C ALA A 101 10.28 8.06 -35.07
N GLY A 102 11.39 7.42 -34.70
CA GLY A 102 12.57 7.29 -35.55
C GLY A 102 12.28 6.56 -36.85
N THR A 103 11.59 5.41 -36.79
CA THR A 103 11.16 4.65 -37.97
C THR A 103 10.24 5.48 -38.86
N ARG A 104 9.23 6.15 -38.30
CA ARG A 104 8.34 7.03 -39.09
C ARG A 104 9.11 8.15 -39.77
N ARG A 105 9.96 8.86 -39.04
CA ARG A 105 10.78 9.96 -39.60
C ARG A 105 11.72 9.46 -40.70
N PHE A 106 12.31 8.28 -40.52
CA PHE A 106 13.12 7.64 -41.56
C PHE A 106 12.28 7.36 -42.82
N VAL A 107 11.13 6.69 -42.66
CA VAL A 107 10.22 6.39 -43.78
C VAL A 107 9.79 7.69 -44.48
N GLU A 108 9.36 8.72 -43.75
CA GLU A 108 8.98 10.01 -44.35
C GLU A 108 10.12 10.69 -45.12
N THR A 109 11.34 10.64 -44.58
CA THR A 109 12.51 11.29 -45.19
C THR A 109 13.00 10.55 -46.44
N PHE A 110 13.02 9.22 -46.39
CA PHE A 110 13.63 8.39 -47.43
C PHE A 110 12.63 7.80 -48.43
N SER A 111 11.32 7.76 -48.13
CA SER A 111 10.29 7.40 -49.12
C SER A 111 10.17 8.40 -50.27
N ARG A 112 10.70 9.61 -50.09
CA ARG A 112 10.71 10.69 -51.10
C ARG A 112 12.02 10.78 -51.89
N LEU A 113 12.98 9.90 -51.63
CA LEU A 113 14.30 9.90 -52.27
C LEU A 113 14.51 8.63 -53.08
N SER A 114 15.20 8.74 -54.20
CA SER A 114 15.74 7.55 -54.87
C SER A 114 16.86 6.93 -54.01
N LEU A 115 17.08 5.62 -54.15
CA LEU A 115 18.08 4.88 -53.38
C LEU A 115 19.50 5.48 -53.49
N ALA A 116 19.83 6.06 -54.65
CA ALA A 116 21.10 6.73 -54.92
C ALA A 116 21.25 8.09 -54.19
N GLU A 117 20.15 8.80 -53.96
CA GLU A 117 20.13 10.06 -53.17
C GLU A 117 20.16 9.78 -51.68
N ALA A 118 19.47 8.73 -51.22
CA ALA A 118 19.52 8.25 -49.86
C ALA A 118 20.97 7.88 -49.44
N ARG A 119 21.68 7.12 -50.29
CA ARG A 119 23.06 6.69 -50.04
C ARG A 119 24.04 7.86 -49.94
N ARG A 120 23.90 8.88 -50.80
CA ARG A 120 24.74 10.09 -50.76
C ARG A 120 24.54 10.89 -49.49
N ARG A 121 23.31 11.00 -48.97
CA ARG A 121 23.03 11.72 -47.71
C ARG A 121 23.55 11.00 -46.46
N LEU A 122 23.54 9.67 -46.44
CA LEU A 122 24.09 8.89 -45.33
C LEU A 122 25.63 8.89 -45.30
N ALA A 123 26.29 8.97 -46.46
CA ALA A 123 27.75 9.03 -46.56
C ALA A 123 28.35 10.42 -46.28
N GLY A 124 27.52 11.45 -46.15
CA GLY A 124 27.94 12.84 -45.91
C GLY A 124 27.73 13.35 -44.48
N ARG A 125 27.41 12.47 -43.53
CA ARG A 125 27.38 12.74 -42.07
C ARG A 125 28.54 12.02 -41.41
#